data_AF-A0A9X1IVE3-F1
#
_entry.id   AF-A0A9X1IVE3-F1
#
_cell.length_a   1.000
_cell.length_b   1.000
_cell.length_c   1.000
_cell.angle_alpha   90.00
_cell.angle_beta   90.00
_cell.angle_gamma   90.00
#
_symmetry.space_group_name_H-M   'P 1'
#
loop_
_entity.id
_entity.type
_entity.pdbx_description
1 polymer ?
#
loop_
_entity_poly.entity_id
_entity_poly.type
_entity_poly.pdbx_seq_one_letter_code
_entity_poly.pdbx_strand_id
1 'polypeptide(L)'
;MLNELKVTQITIPLPFRLDHVHCFLAEGENGWTIIDAGLNNKTTRDLWNPIIEKHDITDIIITHYHPDHFGYAGTLQQLTGADVWMTEVDEHAGTTYWEADSLNLLKENYNACGMEEDIAVALSSDESGFMPQVKPYPTVNHHLEEGMKLQFGKYEYEVLFTPGHSDGLISLYNKENSVLFSTDHILPKISPNISYWFKGLSNPLEEFFKSLKKIQKLDVEYVIPSHGKPFQNANKRIAELLDHHQDRLHVIHENMKEPISVKSACQILFGNLSIHETRFAVGETLAHLEYLLLNDQCRKFKREGKWYYQSI
;
A
#
# COMPACT_ATOMS: atom_id res chain seq x y z
N MET A 1 2.64 -1.94 -25.29
CA MET A 1 3.32 -1.60 -24.02
C MET A 1 3.93 -2.81 -23.32
N LEU A 2 3.26 -3.57 -22.44
CA LEU A 2 3.91 -4.67 -21.67
C LEU A 2 4.69 -5.69 -22.53
N ASN A 3 4.13 -6.09 -23.69
CA ASN A 3 4.82 -6.96 -24.64
C ASN A 3 6.12 -6.35 -25.22
N GLU A 4 6.18 -5.03 -25.40
CA GLU A 4 7.36 -4.31 -25.88
C GLU A 4 8.42 -4.18 -24.78
N LEU A 5 7.98 -4.14 -23.51
CA LEU A 5 8.84 -4.20 -22.33
C LEU A 5 9.37 -5.61 -22.04
N LYS A 6 8.84 -6.63 -22.73
CA LYS A 6 9.08 -8.07 -22.44
C LYS A 6 8.65 -8.45 -21.02
N VAL A 7 7.54 -7.88 -20.56
CA VAL A 7 6.96 -8.13 -19.24
C VAL A 7 5.63 -8.85 -19.38
N THR A 8 5.45 -9.93 -18.61
CA THR A 8 4.18 -10.66 -18.50
C THR A 8 3.45 -10.20 -17.26
N GLN A 9 2.20 -9.73 -17.42
CA GLN A 9 1.32 -9.41 -16.30
C GLN A 9 0.57 -10.67 -15.85
N ILE A 10 0.54 -10.89 -14.54
CA ILE A 10 -0.13 -12.00 -13.88
C ILE A 10 -1.20 -11.38 -12.99
N THR A 11 -2.47 -11.58 -13.35
CA THR A 11 -3.60 -11.01 -12.60
C THR A 11 -4.14 -12.04 -11.63
N ILE A 12 -3.96 -11.78 -10.34
CA ILE A 12 -4.38 -12.68 -9.25
C ILE A 12 -5.71 -12.16 -8.69
N PRO A 13 -6.79 -12.97 -8.73
CA PRO A 13 -8.06 -12.59 -8.14
C PRO A 13 -7.97 -12.42 -6.61
N LEU A 14 -8.63 -11.39 -6.08
CA LEU A 14 -8.74 -11.10 -4.66
C LEU A 14 -10.20 -11.28 -4.19
N PRO A 15 -10.45 -11.77 -2.96
CA PRO A 15 -11.78 -12.01 -2.44
C PRO A 15 -12.44 -10.74 -1.84
N PHE A 16 -12.13 -9.56 -2.36
CA PHE A 16 -12.59 -8.26 -1.84
C PHE A 16 -13.24 -7.41 -2.95
N ARG A 17 -13.72 -6.21 -2.58
CA ARG A 17 -14.23 -5.23 -3.56
C ARG A 17 -13.15 -4.78 -4.54
N LEU A 18 -11.91 -4.65 -4.07
CA LEU A 18 -10.72 -4.61 -4.93
C LEU A 18 -10.43 -6.06 -5.32
N ASP A 19 -10.86 -6.45 -6.51
CA ASP A 19 -11.07 -7.87 -6.88
C ASP A 19 -9.87 -8.53 -7.57
N HIS A 20 -8.76 -7.82 -7.72
CA HIS A 20 -7.53 -8.35 -8.30
C HIS A 20 -6.31 -7.52 -7.89
N VAL A 21 -5.13 -8.14 -7.98
CA VAL A 21 -3.81 -7.50 -7.96
C VAL A 21 -3.02 -7.95 -9.19
N HIS A 22 -2.15 -7.10 -9.71
CA HIS A 22 -1.22 -7.39 -10.79
C HIS A 22 0.17 -7.63 -10.24
N CYS A 23 0.65 -8.86 -10.44
CA CYS A 23 2.06 -9.20 -10.31
C CYS A 23 2.68 -9.20 -11.71
N PHE A 24 4.01 -9.15 -11.78
CA PHE A 24 4.72 -9.12 -13.04
C PHE A 24 5.85 -10.14 -13.08
N LEU A 25 6.11 -10.69 -14.26
CA LEU A 25 7.17 -11.66 -14.52
C LEU A 25 7.95 -11.24 -15.78
N ALA A 26 9.28 -11.23 -15.68
CA ALA A 26 10.14 -10.95 -16.82
C ALA A 26 11.53 -11.58 -16.63
N GLU A 27 12.33 -11.63 -17.70
CA GLU A 27 13.75 -11.99 -17.59
C GLU A 27 14.49 -10.90 -16.80
N GLY A 28 15.27 -11.31 -15.80
CA GLY A 28 16.24 -10.49 -15.07
C GLY A 28 17.68 -10.78 -15.54
N GLU A 29 18.67 -10.46 -14.73
CA GLU A 29 20.08 -10.65 -15.10
C GLU A 29 20.51 -12.13 -15.13
N ASN A 30 20.06 -12.92 -14.15
CA ASN A 30 20.52 -14.29 -13.92
C ASN A 30 19.44 -15.36 -14.15
N GLY A 31 18.20 -14.95 -14.42
CA GLY A 31 17.05 -15.84 -14.53
C GLY A 31 15.78 -15.03 -14.69
N TRP A 32 14.68 -15.49 -14.10
CA TRP A 32 13.41 -14.79 -14.13
C TRP A 32 13.15 -14.06 -12.81
N THR A 33 12.67 -12.83 -12.93
CA THR A 33 12.31 -11.98 -11.81
C THR A 33 10.80 -11.84 -11.71
N ILE A 34 10.28 -11.92 -10.49
CA ILE A 34 8.89 -11.65 -10.15
C ILE A 34 8.80 -10.30 -9.42
N ILE A 35 7.77 -9.51 -9.71
CA ILE A 35 7.37 -8.34 -8.91
C ILE A 35 6.02 -8.66 -8.26
N ASP A 36 5.99 -8.62 -6.93
CA ASP A 36 4.87 -8.97 -6.05
C ASP A 36 4.38 -10.42 -6.17
N ALA A 37 3.66 -10.91 -5.17
CA ALA A 37 3.37 -12.33 -5.00
C ALA A 37 1.88 -12.69 -4.83
N GLY A 38 0.98 -11.75 -4.51
CA GLY A 38 -0.40 -12.07 -4.18
C GLY A 38 -0.59 -12.46 -2.70
N LEU A 39 -1.85 -12.70 -2.31
CA LEU A 39 -2.21 -13.27 -1.00
C LEU A 39 -1.72 -14.72 -0.87
N ASN A 40 -1.35 -15.17 0.33
CA ASN A 40 -1.13 -16.61 0.55
C ASN A 40 -2.45 -17.38 0.67
N ASN A 41 -2.93 -17.86 -0.47
CA ASN A 41 -4.11 -18.71 -0.55
C ASN A 41 -4.00 -19.70 -1.72
N LYS A 42 -5.00 -20.59 -1.82
CA LYS A 42 -5.07 -21.61 -2.88
C LYS A 42 -5.12 -21.00 -4.28
N THR A 43 -5.89 -19.93 -4.48
CA THR A 43 -6.05 -19.28 -5.79
C THR A 43 -4.72 -18.76 -6.32
N THR A 44 -3.96 -18.05 -5.47
CA THR A 44 -2.62 -17.54 -5.80
C THR A 44 -1.65 -18.68 -6.12
N ARG A 45 -1.61 -19.73 -5.28
CA ARG A 45 -0.76 -20.90 -5.51
C ARG A 45 -1.04 -21.56 -6.86
N ASP A 46 -2.31 -21.81 -7.16
CA ASP A 46 -2.69 -22.51 -8.39
C ASP A 46 -2.34 -21.71 -9.65
N LEU A 47 -2.23 -20.37 -9.55
CA LEU A 47 -1.74 -19.50 -10.61
C LEU A 47 -0.21 -19.53 -10.74
N TRP A 48 0.52 -19.50 -9.62
CA TRP A 48 1.99 -19.48 -9.63
C TRP A 48 2.63 -20.82 -9.98
N ASN A 49 2.09 -21.95 -9.53
CA ASN A 49 2.66 -23.28 -9.75
C ASN A 49 3.08 -23.55 -11.22
N PRO A 50 2.19 -23.42 -12.24
CA PRO A 50 2.58 -23.68 -13.62
C PRO A 50 3.55 -22.63 -14.21
N ILE A 51 3.71 -21.47 -13.55
CA ILE A 51 4.64 -20.42 -13.96
C ILE A 51 6.04 -20.77 -13.45
N ILE A 52 6.17 -21.07 -12.16
CA ILE A 52 7.48 -21.40 -11.55
C ILE A 52 8.04 -22.74 -12.03
N GLU A 53 7.20 -23.66 -12.53
CA GLU A 53 7.67 -24.89 -13.19
C GLU A 53 8.33 -24.65 -14.56
N LYS A 54 8.01 -23.53 -15.21
CA LYS A 54 8.46 -23.22 -16.58
C LYS A 54 9.60 -22.22 -16.63
N HIS A 55 9.85 -21.51 -15.54
CA HIS A 55 10.79 -20.40 -15.48
C HIS A 55 11.69 -20.61 -14.27
N ASP A 56 13.00 -20.47 -14.49
CA ASP A 56 13.99 -20.49 -13.43
C ASP A 56 13.92 -19.14 -12.68
N ILE A 57 13.09 -19.09 -11.64
CA ILE A 57 12.88 -17.86 -10.85
C ILE A 57 14.09 -17.66 -9.93
N THR A 58 14.83 -16.58 -10.15
CA THR A 58 16.03 -16.23 -9.36
C THR A 58 15.75 -15.13 -8.36
N ASP A 59 14.80 -14.24 -8.66
CA ASP A 59 14.56 -13.02 -7.88
C ASP A 59 13.07 -12.75 -7.70
N ILE A 60 12.69 -12.30 -6.49
CA ILE A 60 11.35 -11.83 -6.15
C ILE A 60 11.49 -10.44 -5.54
N ILE A 61 11.01 -9.42 -6.24
CA ILE A 61 10.95 -8.04 -5.76
C ILE A 61 9.58 -7.83 -5.12
N ILE A 62 9.56 -7.43 -3.85
CA ILE A 62 8.32 -7.06 -3.16
C ILE A 62 8.26 -5.53 -3.05
N THR A 63 7.18 -4.96 -3.58
CA THR A 63 7.02 -3.50 -3.64
C THR A 63 6.70 -2.89 -2.29
N HIS A 64 5.92 -3.60 -1.48
CA HIS A 64 5.58 -3.26 -0.11
C HIS A 64 4.92 -4.44 0.63
N TYR A 65 4.72 -4.29 1.94
CA TYR A 65 4.34 -5.40 2.81
C TYR A 65 2.85 -5.78 2.85
N HIS A 66 1.97 -5.10 2.10
CA HIS A 66 0.54 -5.40 2.16
C HIS A 66 0.24 -6.82 1.66
N PRO A 67 -0.81 -7.49 2.20
CA PRO A 67 -0.99 -8.93 2.03
C PRO A 67 -1.09 -9.40 0.58
N ASP A 68 -1.68 -8.62 -0.31
CA ASP A 68 -1.84 -8.92 -1.72
C ASP A 68 -0.58 -8.69 -2.56
N HIS A 69 0.49 -8.13 -1.99
CA HIS A 69 1.80 -7.99 -2.63
C HIS A 69 2.83 -8.93 -2.00
N PHE A 70 2.86 -8.96 -0.67
CA PHE A 70 3.85 -9.68 0.12
C PHE A 70 3.41 -11.10 0.51
N GLY A 71 2.11 -11.37 0.55
CA GLY A 71 1.59 -12.49 1.33
C GLY A 71 2.10 -13.87 0.91
N TYR A 72 2.20 -14.12 -0.39
CA TYR A 72 2.71 -15.38 -0.92
C TYR A 72 4.23 -15.44 -1.07
N ALA A 73 4.95 -14.35 -0.79
CA ALA A 73 6.39 -14.22 -1.08
C ALA A 73 7.23 -15.30 -0.39
N GLY A 74 6.99 -15.59 0.89
CA GLY A 74 7.74 -16.62 1.60
C GLY A 74 7.47 -18.04 1.11
N THR A 75 6.24 -18.34 0.67
CA THR A 75 5.95 -19.65 0.04
C THR A 75 6.61 -19.74 -1.33
N LEU A 76 6.55 -18.66 -2.13
CA LEU A 76 7.15 -18.59 -3.45
C LEU A 76 8.68 -18.75 -3.37
N GLN A 77 9.33 -18.11 -2.39
CA GLN A 77 10.75 -18.27 -2.08
C GLN A 77 11.08 -19.73 -1.72
N GLN A 78 10.30 -20.39 -0.86
CA GLN A 78 10.55 -21.79 -0.49
C GLN A 78 10.46 -22.76 -1.68
N LEU A 79 9.57 -22.48 -2.64
CA LEU A 79 9.36 -23.33 -3.82
C LEU A 79 10.44 -23.13 -4.89
N THR A 80 11.00 -21.92 -4.99
CA THR A 80 11.92 -21.54 -6.07
C THR A 80 13.38 -21.48 -5.63
N GLY A 81 13.63 -21.17 -4.35
CA GLY A 81 14.96 -20.81 -3.85
C GLY A 81 15.41 -19.39 -4.24
N ALA A 82 14.51 -18.58 -4.80
CA ALA A 82 14.81 -17.23 -5.26
C ALA A 82 15.21 -16.27 -4.14
N ASP A 83 16.08 -15.32 -4.46
CA ASP A 83 16.42 -14.22 -3.58
C ASP A 83 15.25 -13.22 -3.51
N VAL A 84 14.90 -12.78 -2.29
CA VAL A 84 13.85 -11.78 -2.07
C VAL A 84 14.48 -10.41 -1.86
N TRP A 85 13.98 -9.42 -2.61
CA TRP A 85 14.36 -8.03 -2.56
C TRP A 85 13.21 -7.19 -2.01
N MET A 86 13.48 -6.41 -0.96
CA MET A 86 12.48 -5.57 -0.30
C MET A 86 13.15 -4.40 0.40
N THR A 87 12.45 -3.30 0.66
CA THR A 87 13.03 -2.25 1.51
C THR A 87 13.12 -2.74 2.96
N GLU A 88 14.16 -2.35 3.68
CA GLU A 88 14.34 -2.70 5.10
C GLU A 88 13.13 -2.25 5.94
N VAL A 89 12.57 -1.08 5.62
CA VAL A 89 11.40 -0.50 6.29
C VAL A 89 10.18 -1.41 6.17
N ASP A 90 9.84 -1.86 4.97
CA ASP A 90 8.67 -2.71 4.78
C ASP A 90 8.94 -4.18 5.14
N GLU A 91 10.19 -4.66 5.11
CA GLU A 91 10.53 -5.95 5.72
C GLU A 91 10.18 -5.95 7.21
N HIS A 92 10.64 -4.92 7.92
CA HIS A 92 10.36 -4.77 9.34
C HIS A 92 8.85 -4.66 9.60
N ALA A 93 8.15 -3.83 8.83
CA ALA A 93 6.69 -3.70 8.95
C ALA A 93 5.98 -5.02 8.65
N GLY A 94 6.34 -5.71 7.56
CA GLY A 94 5.72 -6.97 7.13
C GLY A 94 5.91 -8.13 8.10
N THR A 95 7.02 -8.17 8.81
CA THR A 95 7.33 -9.26 9.77
C THR A 95 6.86 -8.98 11.19
N THR A 96 6.56 -7.72 11.53
CA THR A 96 6.12 -7.32 12.89
C THR A 96 4.65 -6.95 12.96
N TYR A 97 4.07 -6.38 11.90
CA TYR A 97 2.69 -5.88 11.89
C TYR A 97 1.67 -6.99 12.20
N TRP A 98 1.86 -8.16 11.60
CA TRP A 98 0.91 -9.28 11.65
C TRP A 98 1.14 -10.22 12.84
N GLU A 99 2.06 -9.88 13.74
CA GLU A 99 2.28 -10.62 14.98
C GLU A 99 1.22 -10.30 16.04
N ALA A 100 0.96 -11.27 16.93
CA ALA A 100 -0.13 -11.21 17.90
C ALA A 100 -0.07 -9.94 18.77
N ASP A 101 1.12 -9.54 19.22
CA ASP A 101 1.30 -8.34 20.05
C ASP A 101 0.86 -7.06 19.33
N SER A 102 1.16 -6.93 18.04
CA SER A 102 0.72 -5.79 17.21
C SER A 102 -0.79 -5.83 16.97
N LEU A 103 -1.34 -7.01 16.66
CA LEU A 103 -2.78 -7.17 16.40
C LEU A 103 -3.64 -6.98 17.67
N ASN A 104 -3.13 -7.32 18.86
CA ASN A 104 -3.84 -7.15 20.12
C ASN A 104 -4.11 -5.68 20.47
N LEU A 105 -3.31 -4.75 19.93
CA LEU A 105 -3.49 -3.30 20.13
C LEU A 105 -4.60 -2.71 19.25
N LEU A 106 -5.04 -3.41 18.20
CA LEU A 106 -6.02 -2.88 17.24
C LEU A 106 -7.32 -2.48 17.92
N LYS A 107 -7.85 -3.34 18.78
CA LYS A 107 -9.10 -3.08 19.49
C LYS A 107 -9.02 -1.80 20.34
N GLU A 108 -7.93 -1.61 21.07
CA GLU A 108 -7.71 -0.42 21.87
C GLU A 108 -7.58 0.83 21.00
N ASN A 109 -6.95 0.72 19.83
CA ASN A 109 -6.86 1.79 18.84
C ASN A 109 -8.24 2.17 18.27
N TYR A 110 -9.07 1.20 17.89
CA TYR A 110 -10.44 1.46 17.42
C TYR A 110 -11.31 2.10 18.52
N ASN A 111 -11.18 1.63 19.76
CA ASN A 111 -11.86 2.23 20.91
C ASN A 111 -11.40 3.68 21.14
N ALA A 112 -10.09 3.95 21.02
CA ALA A 112 -9.54 5.31 21.09
C ALA A 112 -10.00 6.21 19.94
N CYS A 113 -10.38 5.63 18.79
CA CYS A 113 -11.02 6.35 17.68
C CYS A 113 -12.52 6.64 17.93
N GLY A 114 -13.09 6.08 18.99
CA GLY A 114 -14.49 6.28 19.37
C GLY A 114 -15.46 5.27 18.77
N MET A 115 -14.96 4.15 18.22
CA MET A 115 -15.80 3.03 17.80
C MET A 115 -16.48 2.38 19.01
N GLU A 116 -17.69 1.87 18.79
CA GLU A 116 -18.36 0.98 19.74
C GLU A 116 -17.61 -0.34 19.87
N GLU A 117 -17.72 -0.97 21.04
CA GLU A 117 -16.96 -2.17 21.41
C GLU A 117 -17.19 -3.34 20.45
N ASP A 118 -18.43 -3.58 20.03
CA ASP A 118 -18.79 -4.65 19.08
C ASP A 118 -18.21 -4.38 17.68
N ILE A 119 -18.23 -3.12 17.24
CA ILE A 119 -17.61 -2.68 15.98
C ILE A 119 -16.09 -2.81 16.04
N ALA A 120 -15.44 -2.38 17.13
CA ALA A 120 -14.01 -2.49 17.33
C ALA A 120 -13.53 -3.96 17.30
N VAL A 121 -14.30 -4.87 17.91
CA VAL A 121 -14.04 -6.32 17.85
C VAL A 121 -14.18 -6.86 16.43
N ALA A 122 -15.23 -6.46 15.70
CA ALA A 122 -15.44 -6.90 14.32
C ALA A 122 -14.30 -6.43 13.39
N LEU A 123 -13.89 -5.16 13.49
CA LEU A 123 -12.78 -4.58 12.71
C LEU A 123 -11.45 -5.28 13.01
N SER A 124 -11.16 -5.50 14.30
CA SER A 124 -9.93 -6.18 14.72
C SER A 124 -9.89 -7.65 14.25
N SER A 125 -11.05 -8.31 14.21
CA SER A 125 -11.19 -9.70 13.73
C SER A 125 -11.02 -9.80 12.21
N ASP A 126 -11.59 -8.85 11.44
CA ASP A 126 -11.39 -8.76 9.98
C ASP A 126 -9.90 -8.60 9.65
N GLU A 127 -9.21 -7.72 10.37
CA GLU A 127 -7.78 -7.44 10.18
C GLU A 127 -6.89 -8.62 10.53
N SER A 128 -7.17 -9.28 11.66
CA SER A 128 -6.43 -10.47 12.09
C SER A 128 -6.64 -11.67 11.14
N GLY A 129 -7.72 -11.69 10.37
CA GLY A 129 -7.99 -12.71 9.35
C GLY A 129 -6.96 -12.75 8.21
N PHE A 130 -6.13 -11.72 8.06
CA PHE A 130 -5.03 -11.66 7.09
C PHE A 130 -3.74 -12.30 7.59
N MET A 131 -3.56 -12.48 8.90
CA MET A 131 -2.36 -13.10 9.49
C MET A 131 -1.96 -14.43 8.83
N PRO A 132 -2.87 -15.42 8.61
CA PRO A 132 -2.47 -16.65 7.92
C PRO A 132 -2.16 -16.46 6.43
N GLN A 133 -2.60 -15.35 5.82
CA GLN A 133 -2.44 -15.05 4.40
C GLN A 133 -1.12 -14.34 4.08
N VAL A 134 -0.29 -14.07 5.09
CA VAL A 134 1.03 -13.45 4.94
C VAL A 134 2.18 -14.33 5.44
N LYS A 135 1.86 -15.53 5.95
CA LYS A 135 2.84 -16.49 6.48
C LYS A 135 2.98 -17.69 5.56
N PRO A 136 4.17 -18.31 5.42
CA PRO A 136 5.44 -17.91 6.04
C PRO A 136 5.95 -16.59 5.45
N TYR A 137 6.62 -15.78 6.28
CA TYR A 137 7.33 -14.61 5.79
C TYR A 137 8.53 -15.03 4.94
N PRO A 138 8.89 -14.27 3.89
CA PRO A 138 10.16 -14.46 3.21
C PRO A 138 11.33 -14.09 4.13
N THR A 139 12.50 -14.66 3.87
CA THR A 139 13.77 -14.09 4.32
C THR A 139 14.21 -13.10 3.25
N VAL A 140 14.38 -11.81 3.59
CA VAL A 140 14.87 -10.82 2.64
C VAL A 140 16.37 -11.01 2.47
N ASN A 141 16.78 -11.29 1.23
CA ASN A 141 18.17 -11.53 0.87
C ASN A 141 18.90 -10.22 0.61
N HIS A 142 18.21 -9.23 0.05
CA HIS A 142 18.78 -7.95 -0.34
C HIS A 142 17.82 -6.79 -0.06
N HIS A 143 18.37 -5.67 0.43
CA HIS A 143 17.60 -4.46 0.64
C HIS A 143 17.62 -3.56 -0.59
N LEU A 144 16.44 -3.08 -0.98
CA LEU A 144 16.29 -2.12 -2.07
C LEU A 144 16.63 -0.72 -1.57
N GLU A 145 17.37 0.05 -2.38
CA GLU A 145 17.80 1.42 -2.08
C GLU A 145 17.28 2.40 -3.15
N GLU A 146 16.99 3.65 -2.78
CA GLU A 146 16.63 4.71 -3.73
C GLU A 146 17.73 4.89 -4.78
N GLY A 147 17.36 4.93 -6.05
CA GLY A 147 18.28 5.07 -7.18
C GLY A 147 18.95 3.77 -7.60
N MET A 148 18.74 2.66 -6.87
CA MET A 148 19.18 1.33 -7.30
C MET A 148 18.58 0.99 -8.65
N LYS A 149 19.35 0.30 -9.49
CA LYS A 149 18.93 -0.06 -10.83
C LYS A 149 18.75 -1.57 -10.95
N LEU A 150 17.63 -1.99 -11.53
CA LEU A 150 17.24 -3.39 -11.65
C LEU A 150 16.89 -3.70 -13.10
N GLN A 151 17.48 -4.77 -13.65
CA GLN A 151 17.07 -5.30 -14.95
C GLN A 151 15.71 -5.99 -14.81
N PHE A 152 14.74 -5.60 -15.63
CA PHE A 152 13.43 -6.24 -15.67
C PHE A 152 12.86 -6.29 -17.10
N GLY A 153 12.82 -7.48 -17.68
CA GLY A 153 12.49 -7.69 -19.07
C GLY A 153 13.55 -7.07 -19.97
N LYS A 154 13.14 -6.19 -20.88
CA LYS A 154 14.06 -5.58 -21.86
C LYS A 154 14.89 -4.43 -21.29
N TYR A 155 14.48 -3.81 -20.19
CA TYR A 155 15.02 -2.54 -19.75
C TYR A 155 15.42 -2.54 -18.27
N GLU A 156 16.26 -1.57 -17.93
CA GLU A 156 16.65 -1.26 -16.55
C GLU A 156 15.67 -0.25 -15.95
N TYR A 157 15.31 -0.45 -14.69
CA TYR A 157 14.43 0.44 -13.93
C TYR A 157 15.12 0.94 -12.67
N GLU A 158 14.97 2.23 -12.41
CA GLU A 158 15.41 2.88 -11.18
C GLU A 158 14.37 2.69 -10.08
N VAL A 159 14.81 2.26 -8.91
CA VAL A 159 14.00 2.14 -7.69
C VAL A 159 13.75 3.54 -7.13
N LEU A 160 12.49 3.92 -7.02
CA LEU A 160 12.06 5.17 -6.42
C LEU A 160 11.24 4.87 -5.17
N PHE A 161 11.65 5.35 -4.00
CA PHE A 161 10.84 5.25 -2.80
C PHE A 161 9.67 6.22 -2.90
N THR A 162 8.48 5.75 -2.63
CA THR A 162 7.25 6.51 -2.74
C THR A 162 6.40 6.31 -1.49
N PRO A 163 6.94 6.68 -0.30
CA PRO A 163 6.28 6.46 0.97
C PRO A 163 4.93 7.18 1.06
N GLY A 164 4.06 6.63 1.91
CA GLY A 164 2.76 7.20 2.27
C GLY A 164 1.67 6.13 2.31
N HIS A 165 1.60 5.26 1.29
CA HIS A 165 0.69 4.11 1.29
C HIS A 165 1.20 2.99 2.20
N SER A 166 2.49 2.66 2.07
CA SER A 166 3.32 2.06 3.13
C SER A 166 4.55 2.94 3.34
N ASP A 167 5.27 2.73 4.44
CA ASP A 167 6.44 3.53 4.79
C ASP A 167 7.64 3.21 3.89
N GLY A 168 7.74 1.97 3.41
CA GLY A 168 8.81 1.49 2.54
C GLY A 168 8.40 1.24 1.09
N LEU A 169 7.25 1.76 0.63
CA LEU A 169 6.75 1.50 -0.72
C LEU A 169 7.73 1.98 -1.79
N ILE A 170 7.92 1.15 -2.83
CA ILE A 170 8.68 1.53 -4.02
C ILE A 170 7.84 1.58 -5.28
N SER A 171 8.31 2.40 -6.23
CA SER A 171 7.93 2.40 -7.65
C SER A 171 9.18 2.12 -8.49
N LEU A 172 9.02 1.60 -9.71
CA LEU A 172 10.13 1.34 -10.62
C LEU A 172 10.00 2.18 -11.90
N TYR A 173 11.01 3.00 -12.19
CA TYR A 173 10.96 3.96 -13.29
C TYR A 173 12.00 3.67 -14.37
N ASN A 174 11.55 3.56 -15.62
CA ASN A 174 12.42 3.57 -16.78
C ASN A 174 12.30 4.91 -17.50
N LYS A 175 13.37 5.70 -17.44
CA LYS A 175 13.46 7.02 -18.05
C LYS A 175 13.42 7.00 -19.57
N GLU A 176 14.08 6.04 -20.20
CA GLU A 176 14.25 5.98 -21.67
C GLU A 176 12.91 5.81 -22.40
N ASN A 177 12.00 5.02 -21.83
CA ASN A 177 10.68 4.73 -22.40
C ASN A 177 9.56 5.50 -21.68
N SER A 178 9.88 6.31 -20.67
CA SER A 178 8.93 7.03 -19.81
C SER A 178 7.84 6.11 -19.21
N VAL A 179 8.29 5.02 -18.60
CA VAL A 179 7.42 3.99 -17.98
C VAL A 179 7.62 3.97 -16.47
N LEU A 180 6.53 3.99 -15.72
CA LEU A 180 6.53 3.81 -14.27
C LEU A 180 5.67 2.60 -13.90
N PHE A 181 6.27 1.60 -13.26
CA PHE A 181 5.50 0.68 -12.42
C PHE A 181 5.19 1.42 -11.13
N SER A 182 3.97 1.95 -11.04
CA SER A 182 3.53 2.83 -9.96
C SER A 182 3.00 2.07 -8.75
N THR A 183 2.92 0.74 -8.85
CA THR A 183 2.47 -0.14 -7.77
C THR A 183 1.14 0.37 -7.19
N ASP A 184 1.10 0.63 -5.88
CA ASP A 184 -0.01 1.25 -5.15
C ASP A 184 0.22 2.73 -4.87
N HIS A 185 1.23 3.36 -5.47
CA HIS A 185 1.43 4.81 -5.35
C HIS A 185 0.45 5.62 -6.24
N ILE A 186 0.22 5.18 -7.48
CA ILE A 186 -0.68 5.85 -8.43
C ILE A 186 -1.58 4.81 -9.11
N LEU A 187 -2.89 4.92 -8.89
CA LEU A 187 -3.92 4.03 -9.43
C LEU A 187 -4.89 4.80 -10.34
N PRO A 188 -5.44 4.20 -11.41
CA PRO A 188 -6.17 4.93 -12.46
C PRO A 188 -7.56 5.45 -12.05
N LYS A 189 -8.27 4.76 -11.15
CA LYS A 189 -9.67 5.06 -10.81
C LYS A 189 -9.90 5.37 -9.33
N ILE A 190 -9.18 4.68 -8.46
CA ILE A 190 -9.29 4.82 -7.01
C ILE A 190 -8.11 5.63 -6.48
N SER A 191 -8.27 6.23 -5.30
CA SER A 191 -7.12 6.68 -4.52
C SER A 191 -6.49 5.46 -3.83
N PRO A 192 -5.16 5.37 -3.76
CA PRO A 192 -4.54 4.41 -2.87
C PRO A 192 -4.85 4.77 -1.42
N ASN A 193 -4.97 3.76 -0.56
CA ASN A 193 -5.30 3.97 0.83
C ASN A 193 -4.10 4.54 1.60
N ILE A 194 -4.22 5.68 2.26
CA ILE A 194 -3.15 6.28 3.08
C ILE A 194 -3.55 6.18 4.54
N SER A 195 -3.10 5.15 5.25
CA SER A 195 -3.56 4.88 6.62
C SER A 195 -2.52 5.23 7.68
N TYR A 196 -2.99 5.71 8.83
CA TYR A 196 -2.21 5.83 10.05
C TYR A 196 -2.85 5.06 11.20
N TRP A 197 -2.04 4.29 11.94
CA TRP A 197 -2.48 3.45 13.06
C TRP A 197 -1.63 3.63 14.32
N PHE A 198 -1.16 4.86 14.58
CA PHE A 198 -0.29 5.19 15.73
C PHE A 198 1.07 4.48 15.71
N LYS A 199 1.50 4.01 14.53
CA LYS A 199 2.78 3.36 14.26
C LYS A 199 3.25 3.74 12.86
N GLY A 200 4.54 3.53 12.61
CA GLY A 200 5.17 3.92 11.35
C GLY A 200 5.34 5.45 11.24
N LEU A 201 5.28 5.96 10.01
CA LEU A 201 5.31 7.40 9.73
C LEU A 201 4.19 8.14 10.47
N SER A 202 4.54 9.21 11.18
CA SER A 202 3.56 10.04 11.90
C SER A 202 2.72 10.92 10.97
N ASN A 203 3.15 11.15 9.73
CA ASN A 203 2.44 11.94 8.73
C ASN A 203 2.46 11.28 7.34
N PRO A 204 1.81 10.12 7.16
CA PRO A 204 1.87 9.37 5.90
C PRO A 204 1.24 10.14 4.73
N LEU A 205 0.28 11.05 4.99
CA LEU A 205 -0.33 11.87 3.95
C LEU A 205 0.63 12.95 3.41
N GLU A 206 1.43 13.58 4.27
CA GLU A 206 2.48 14.52 3.82
C GLU A 206 3.56 13.79 3.01
N GLU A 207 3.98 12.60 3.45
CA GLU A 207 4.94 11.79 2.69
C GLU A 207 4.35 11.34 1.35
N PHE A 208 3.07 10.97 1.30
CA PHE A 208 2.38 10.69 0.05
C PHE A 208 2.37 11.90 -0.89
N PHE A 209 2.09 13.11 -0.39
CA PHE A 209 2.16 14.34 -1.21
C PHE A 209 3.57 14.65 -1.72
N LYS A 210 4.60 14.44 -0.90
CA LYS A 210 6.00 14.59 -1.33
C LYS A 210 6.34 13.57 -2.42
N SER A 211 5.91 12.32 -2.27
CA SER A 211 6.09 11.25 -3.25
C SER A 211 5.38 11.58 -4.57
N LEU A 212 4.12 12.02 -4.54
CA LEU A 212 3.39 12.47 -5.73
C LEU A 212 4.12 13.62 -6.44
N LYS A 213 4.60 14.63 -5.70
CA LYS A 213 5.37 15.75 -6.25
C LYS A 213 6.74 15.30 -6.79
N LYS A 214 7.35 14.25 -6.24
CA LYS A 214 8.58 13.65 -6.76
C LYS A 214 8.33 13.03 -8.13
N ILE A 215 7.31 12.18 -8.24
CA ILE A 215 6.94 11.53 -9.50
C ILE A 215 6.45 12.54 -10.53
N GLN A 216 5.75 13.60 -10.11
CA GLN A 216 5.25 14.64 -11.01
C GLN A 216 6.36 15.31 -11.84
N LYS A 217 7.56 15.45 -11.26
CA LYS A 217 8.73 16.05 -11.91
C LYS A 217 9.34 15.16 -13.01
N LEU A 218 9.01 13.87 -13.01
CA LEU A 218 9.50 12.91 -14.01
C LEU A 218 8.71 12.95 -15.32
N ASP A 219 7.52 13.57 -15.31
CA ASP A 219 6.63 13.69 -16.46
C ASP A 219 6.40 12.34 -17.18
N VAL A 220 6.02 11.34 -16.37
CA VAL A 220 5.83 9.96 -16.82
C VAL A 220 4.65 9.86 -17.80
N GLU A 221 4.93 9.29 -18.97
CA GLU A 221 3.92 9.08 -20.01
C GLU A 221 3.10 7.82 -19.74
N TYR A 222 3.74 6.72 -19.36
CA TYR A 222 3.09 5.41 -19.22
C TYR A 222 3.15 4.89 -17.79
N VAL A 223 1.98 4.56 -17.22
CA VAL A 223 1.85 4.09 -15.84
C VAL A 223 1.29 2.67 -15.79
N ILE A 224 1.96 1.79 -15.08
CA ILE A 224 1.60 0.38 -14.85
C ILE A 224 1.30 0.21 -13.35
N PRO A 225 0.02 0.24 -12.95
CA PRO A 225 -0.37 0.08 -11.54
C PRO A 225 -0.49 -1.40 -11.15
N SER A 226 -0.50 -1.67 -9.84
CA SER A 226 -0.83 -3.01 -9.33
C SER A 226 -2.33 -3.30 -9.34
N HIS A 227 -3.18 -2.26 -9.43
CA HIS A 227 -4.62 -2.41 -9.59
C HIS A 227 -5.18 -1.61 -10.76
N GLY A 228 -6.02 -2.27 -11.56
CA GLY A 228 -6.63 -1.67 -12.74
C GLY A 228 -5.72 -1.66 -13.96
N LYS A 229 -6.17 -1.00 -15.03
CA LYS A 229 -5.48 -1.04 -16.32
C LYS A 229 -4.30 -0.06 -16.36
N PRO A 230 -3.20 -0.40 -17.05
CA PRO A 230 -2.21 0.57 -17.43
C PRO A 230 -2.83 1.77 -18.16
N PHE A 231 -2.29 2.95 -17.94
CA PHE A 231 -2.82 4.21 -18.45
C PHE A 231 -1.70 5.19 -18.78
N GLN A 232 -2.08 6.32 -19.38
CA GLN A 232 -1.14 7.36 -19.78
C GLN A 232 -1.32 8.64 -18.97
N ASN A 233 -0.27 9.48 -18.97
CA ASN A 233 -0.23 10.80 -18.35
C ASN A 233 -0.37 10.73 -16.82
N ALA A 234 0.74 10.39 -16.16
CA ALA A 234 0.82 10.34 -14.70
C ALA A 234 0.48 11.69 -14.07
N ASN A 235 0.93 12.79 -14.67
CA ASN A 235 0.77 14.14 -14.14
C ASN A 235 -0.70 14.57 -14.03
N LYS A 236 -1.54 14.16 -14.99
CA LYS A 236 -2.98 14.34 -14.89
C LYS A 236 -3.54 13.59 -13.68
N ARG A 237 -3.19 12.31 -13.51
CA ARG A 237 -3.70 11.50 -12.40
C ARG A 237 -3.20 12.00 -11.05
N ILE A 238 -1.96 12.47 -10.96
CA ILE A 238 -1.38 13.07 -9.77
C ILE A 238 -2.15 14.33 -9.36
N ALA A 239 -2.51 15.20 -10.32
CA ALA A 239 -3.32 16.38 -10.03
C ALA A 239 -4.69 15.99 -9.44
N GLU A 240 -5.36 15.00 -10.04
CA GLU A 240 -6.64 14.48 -9.51
C GLU A 240 -6.51 13.90 -8.09
N LEU A 241 -5.41 13.21 -7.77
CA LEU A 241 -5.14 12.69 -6.43
C LEU A 241 -4.89 13.80 -5.42
N LEU A 242 -4.10 14.82 -5.80
CA LEU A 242 -3.85 15.98 -4.94
C LEU A 242 -5.15 16.72 -4.64
N ASP A 243 -5.94 17.04 -5.67
CA ASP A 243 -7.23 17.72 -5.53
C ASP A 243 -8.19 16.91 -4.63
N HIS A 244 -8.26 15.59 -4.85
CA HIS A 244 -9.07 14.69 -4.04
C HIS A 244 -8.75 14.77 -2.53
N HIS A 245 -7.47 14.73 -2.16
CA HIS A 245 -7.07 14.82 -0.76
C HIS A 245 -7.23 16.25 -0.20
N GLN A 246 -7.01 17.29 -1.01
CA GLN A 246 -7.29 18.66 -0.57
C GLN A 246 -8.78 18.86 -0.27
N ASP A 247 -9.67 18.30 -1.09
CA ASP A 247 -11.12 18.33 -0.84
C ASP A 247 -11.47 17.61 0.47
N ARG A 248 -10.88 16.44 0.74
CA ARG A 248 -11.09 15.71 2.00
C ARG A 248 -10.59 16.49 3.22
N LEU A 249 -9.38 17.06 3.13
CA LEU A 249 -8.84 17.92 4.19
C LEU A 249 -9.76 19.10 4.46
N HIS A 250 -10.24 19.78 3.41
CA HIS A 250 -11.18 20.89 3.53
C HIS A 250 -12.50 20.47 4.19
N VAL A 251 -13.09 19.35 3.75
CA VAL A 251 -14.34 18.82 4.30
C VAL A 251 -14.20 18.51 5.79
N ILE A 252 -13.14 17.84 6.23
CA ILE A 252 -12.93 17.54 7.66
C ILE A 252 -12.74 18.83 8.44
N HIS A 253 -11.87 19.72 7.94
CA HIS A 253 -11.53 20.98 8.60
C HIS A 253 -12.78 21.86 8.84
N GLU A 254 -13.67 21.99 7.84
CA GLU A 254 -14.91 22.76 8.00
C GLU A 254 -15.90 22.14 8.99
N ASN A 255 -15.87 20.81 9.16
CA ASN A 255 -16.77 20.07 10.04
C ASN A 255 -16.22 19.86 11.46
N MET A 256 -15.00 20.33 11.76
CA MET A 256 -14.35 20.19 13.07
C MET A 256 -14.24 21.51 13.86
N LYS A 257 -15.13 22.48 13.58
CA LYS A 257 -15.24 23.74 14.35
C LYS A 257 -15.54 23.49 15.82
N GLU A 258 -16.41 22.52 16.08
CA GLU A 258 -16.58 21.90 17.38
C GLU A 258 -15.78 20.58 17.45
N PRO A 259 -15.38 20.12 18.64
CA PRO A 259 -14.64 18.88 18.77
C PRO A 259 -15.36 17.67 18.15
N ILE A 260 -14.70 16.99 17.22
CA ILE A 260 -15.18 15.74 16.62
C ILE A 260 -14.26 14.56 16.95
N SER A 261 -14.83 13.37 17.08
CA SER A 261 -14.07 12.12 17.22
C SER A 261 -13.56 11.62 15.87
N VAL A 262 -12.59 10.70 15.88
CA VAL A 262 -12.12 10.03 14.65
C VAL A 262 -13.26 9.30 13.95
N LYS A 263 -14.11 8.58 14.71
CA LYS A 263 -15.33 7.95 14.17
C LYS A 263 -16.23 8.97 13.46
N SER A 264 -16.48 10.12 14.07
CA SER A 264 -17.32 11.18 13.49
C SER A 264 -16.73 11.72 12.19
N ALA A 265 -15.42 11.97 12.16
CA ALA A 265 -14.71 12.40 10.95
C ALA A 265 -14.78 11.33 9.84
N CYS A 266 -14.64 10.05 10.19
CA CYS A 266 -14.75 8.94 9.26
C CYS A 266 -16.15 8.88 8.63
N GLN A 267 -17.21 9.06 9.43
CA GLN A 267 -18.58 9.11 8.94
C GLN A 267 -18.81 10.30 7.99
N ILE A 268 -18.21 11.46 8.26
CA ILE A 268 -18.30 12.64 7.39
C ILE A 268 -17.66 12.37 6.02
N LEU A 269 -16.49 11.74 6.00
CA LEU A 269 -15.73 11.49 4.78
C LEU A 269 -16.30 10.36 3.93
N PHE A 270 -16.74 9.27 4.57
CA PHE A 270 -17.00 8.00 3.88
C PHE A 270 -18.44 7.50 3.99
N GLY A 271 -19.25 8.08 4.88
CA GLY A 271 -20.61 7.61 5.15
C GLY A 271 -20.63 6.20 5.75
N ASN A 272 -21.69 5.44 5.43
CA ASN A 272 -21.86 4.08 5.94
C ASN A 272 -21.11 3.08 5.05
N LEU A 273 -20.27 2.26 5.66
CA LEU A 273 -19.41 1.28 5.00
C LEU A 273 -19.61 -0.12 5.60
N SER A 274 -19.16 -1.15 4.88
CA SER A 274 -18.99 -2.49 5.48
C SER A 274 -17.86 -2.49 6.54
N ILE A 275 -17.76 -3.54 7.36
CA ILE A 275 -16.66 -3.69 8.34
C ILE A 275 -15.30 -3.65 7.64
N HIS A 276 -15.15 -4.41 6.56
CA HIS A 276 -13.91 -4.48 5.80
C HIS A 276 -13.49 -3.11 5.23
N GLU A 277 -14.43 -2.35 4.67
CA GLU A 277 -14.16 -1.00 4.15
C GLU A 277 -13.91 0.01 5.28
N THR A 278 -14.61 -0.13 6.41
CA THR A 278 -14.46 0.76 7.58
C THR A 278 -13.04 0.67 8.15
N ARG A 279 -12.42 -0.52 8.15
CA ARG A 279 -11.02 -0.69 8.56
C ARG A 279 -10.09 0.28 7.82
N PHE A 280 -10.17 0.33 6.49
CA PHE A 280 -9.36 1.25 5.69
C PHE A 280 -9.74 2.73 5.95
N ALA A 281 -11.04 3.02 5.98
CA ALA A 281 -11.55 4.38 6.15
C ALA A 281 -11.13 5.05 7.47
N VAL A 282 -11.03 4.29 8.57
CA VAL A 282 -10.59 4.83 9.88
C VAL A 282 -9.12 5.21 9.83
N GLY A 283 -8.26 4.33 9.31
CA GLY A 283 -6.84 4.61 9.15
C GLY A 283 -6.61 5.82 8.24
N GLU A 284 -7.37 5.92 7.15
CA GLU A 284 -7.31 7.07 6.24
C GLU A 284 -7.80 8.37 6.88
N THR A 285 -8.88 8.30 7.66
CA THR A 285 -9.37 9.44 8.45
C THR A 285 -8.30 9.92 9.43
N LEU A 286 -7.62 9.00 10.12
CA LEU A 286 -6.52 9.34 11.02
C LEU A 286 -5.38 10.04 10.30
N ALA A 287 -4.97 9.56 9.13
CA ALA A 287 -3.91 10.19 8.34
C ALA A 287 -4.24 11.65 8.00
N HIS A 288 -5.49 11.95 7.63
CA HIS A 288 -5.94 13.32 7.34
C HIS A 288 -5.99 14.19 8.61
N LEU A 289 -6.45 13.65 9.74
CA LEU A 289 -6.50 14.37 11.02
C LEU A 289 -5.10 14.69 11.56
N GLU A 290 -4.17 13.74 11.50
CA GLU A 290 -2.78 13.96 11.91
C GLU A 290 -2.07 14.93 10.96
N TYR A 291 -2.37 14.89 9.65
CA TYR A 291 -1.88 15.89 8.71
C TYR A 291 -2.32 17.31 9.12
N LEU A 292 -3.60 17.51 9.43
CA LEU A 292 -4.11 18.82 9.89
C LEU A 292 -3.48 19.24 11.21
N LEU A 293 -3.26 18.29 12.13
CA LEU A 293 -2.60 18.54 13.42
C LEU A 293 -1.15 19.00 13.23
N LEU A 294 -0.38 18.28 12.42
CA LEU A 294 1.04 18.54 12.19
C LEU A 294 1.30 19.77 11.31
N ASN A 295 0.26 20.29 10.66
CA ASN A 295 0.28 21.57 9.94
C ASN A 295 -0.38 22.72 10.73
N ASP A 296 -0.53 22.57 12.04
CA ASP A 296 -1.08 23.60 12.95
C ASP A 296 -2.50 24.09 12.60
N GLN A 297 -3.29 23.28 11.88
CA GLN A 297 -4.67 23.62 11.51
C GLN A 297 -5.70 23.12 12.52
N CYS A 298 -5.30 22.22 13.41
CA CYS A 298 -6.17 21.75 14.48
C CYS A 298 -5.42 21.39 15.75
N ARG A 299 -6.16 21.19 16.83
CA ARG A 299 -5.67 20.63 18.10
C ARG A 299 -6.24 19.25 18.34
N LYS A 300 -5.44 18.38 18.97
CA LYS A 300 -5.81 17.02 19.39
C LYS A 300 -5.85 16.92 20.91
N PHE A 301 -6.88 16.30 21.46
CA PHE A 301 -6.97 16.02 22.89
C PHE A 301 -7.82 14.78 23.18
N LYS A 302 -7.73 14.24 24.39
CA LYS A 302 -8.44 13.03 24.81
C LYS A 302 -9.59 13.36 25.76
N ARG A 303 -10.76 12.78 25.55
CA ARG A 303 -11.90 12.81 26.49
C ARG A 303 -12.46 11.39 26.64
N GLU A 304 -12.59 10.91 27.88
CA GLU A 304 -13.13 9.57 28.19
C GLU A 304 -12.45 8.44 27.38
N GLY A 305 -11.12 8.50 27.24
CA GLY A 305 -10.37 7.49 26.50
C GLY A 305 -10.36 7.65 24.98
N LYS A 306 -11.10 8.60 24.40
CA LYS A 306 -11.25 8.81 22.95
C LYS A 306 -10.52 10.06 22.47
N TRP A 307 -9.96 9.99 21.27
CA TRP A 307 -9.32 11.13 20.60
C TRP A 307 -10.36 12.04 19.94
N TYR A 308 -10.19 13.34 20.17
CA TYR A 308 -10.96 14.40 19.55
C TYR A 308 -10.05 15.42 18.88
N TYR A 309 -10.54 16.00 17.80
CA TYR A 309 -9.88 17.02 17.02
C TYR A 309 -10.79 18.24 16.90
N GLN A 310 -10.19 19.44 16.90
CA GLN A 310 -10.92 20.70 16.71
C GLN A 310 -10.05 21.69 15.93
N SER A 311 -10.61 22.37 14.93
CA SER A 311 -9.90 23.38 14.14
C SER A 311 -9.44 24.54 15.02
N ILE A 312 -8.33 25.18 14.65
CA ILE A 312 -7.79 26.38 15.31
C ILE A 312 -8.33 27.65 14.65
#